data_AF-A0A532TGG5-F1
#
_entry.id   AF-A0A532TGG5-F1
#
_cell.length_a   1.000
_cell.length_b   1.000
_cell.length_c   1.000
_cell.angle_alpha   90.00
_cell.angle_beta   90.00
_cell.angle_gamma   90.00
#
_symmetry.space_group_name_H-M   'P 1'
#
loop_
_entity.id
_entity.type
_entity.pdbx_description
1 polymer ?
#
loop_
_entity_poly.entity_id
_entity_poly.type
_entity_poly.pdbx_seq_one_letter_code
_entity_poly.pdbx_strand_id
1 'polypeptide(L)'
;MELSKKERYKLILLTCFILAIIGVIVLYFINWSLIIQAFQAYEGAFEVLLVISIRILILSITVFYLFHKWFKQEAQYLSDIPFLLGLFFLILIFGKAIDLLWDLTFFTFNDDVVLIFLKFRFFIIIFEVAPLIFLGLEIIFFNLEDRFQILKNTEYMNKLRMVIILIIVCIESFVVIIAPNTTIIGRILPGIVIPSLIGIVYIFFLAYRLKRLKVVKPGILAIGFFLYLLSNILRPIIQLILGEVAMYIILAELVDIFVFLIIFFGLYKRKN
;
A
#
# COMPACT_ATOMS: atom_id res chain seq x y z
N MET A 1 -14.77 -29.78 -15.11
CA MET A 1 -15.27 -28.47 -15.57
C MET A 1 -14.12 -27.50 -15.49
N GLU A 2 -13.59 -27.02 -16.62
CA GLU A 2 -12.55 -25.98 -16.59
C GLU A 2 -13.19 -24.67 -16.12
N LEU A 3 -12.63 -24.07 -15.06
CA LEU A 3 -13.07 -22.76 -14.59
C LEU A 3 -12.77 -21.70 -15.65
N SER A 4 -13.70 -20.77 -15.86
CA SER A 4 -13.41 -19.60 -16.69
C SER A 4 -12.26 -18.79 -16.09
N LYS A 5 -11.50 -18.08 -16.93
CA LYS A 5 -10.37 -17.22 -16.49
C LYS A 5 -10.77 -16.28 -15.34
N LYS A 6 -11.98 -15.73 -15.41
CA LYS A 6 -12.59 -14.85 -14.41
C LYS A 6 -12.84 -15.54 -13.08
N GLU A 7 -13.40 -16.74 -13.10
CA GLU A 7 -13.63 -17.54 -11.90
C GLU A 7 -12.30 -17.94 -11.25
N ARG A 8 -11.30 -18.31 -12.06
CA ARG A 8 -9.95 -18.63 -11.56
C ARG A 8 -9.33 -17.43 -10.84
N TYR A 9 -9.38 -16.23 -11.42
CA TYR A 9 -8.87 -15.02 -10.75
C TYR A 9 -9.63 -14.69 -9.46
N LYS A 10 -10.96 -14.80 -9.48
CA LYS A 10 -11.78 -14.59 -8.28
C LYS A 10 -11.42 -15.58 -7.18
N LEU A 11 -11.22 -16.85 -7.52
CA LEU A 11 -10.86 -17.90 -6.57
C LEU A 11 -9.46 -17.66 -5.99
N ILE A 12 -8.47 -17.33 -6.83
CA ILE A 12 -7.11 -17.00 -6.35
C ILE A 12 -7.14 -15.81 -5.39
N LEU A 13 -7.78 -14.70 -5.78
CA LEU A 13 -7.88 -13.51 -4.91
C LEU A 13 -8.61 -13.81 -3.61
N LEU A 14 -9.72 -14.56 -3.67
CA LEU A 14 -10.48 -14.93 -2.48
C LEU A 14 -9.68 -15.83 -1.54
N THR A 15 -8.98 -16.84 -2.08
CA THR A 15 -8.12 -17.72 -1.29
C THR A 15 -6.99 -16.94 -0.63
N CYS A 16 -6.28 -16.07 -1.38
CA CYS A 16 -5.25 -15.21 -0.82
C CYS A 16 -5.80 -14.28 0.27
N PHE A 17 -6.98 -13.70 0.06
CA PHE A 17 -7.66 -12.84 1.02
C PHE A 17 -8.03 -13.59 2.31
N ILE A 18 -8.63 -14.78 2.19
CA ILE A 18 -8.99 -15.62 3.34
C ILE A 18 -7.74 -16.03 4.11
N LEU A 19 -6.68 -16.47 3.43
CA LEU A 19 -5.42 -16.84 4.08
C LEU A 19 -4.80 -15.66 4.84
N ALA A 20 -4.83 -14.45 4.26
CA ALA A 20 -4.34 -13.24 4.92
C ALA A 20 -5.20 -12.87 6.14
N ILE A 21 -6.53 -12.98 6.06
CA ILE A 21 -7.43 -12.80 7.22
C ILE A 21 -7.10 -13.80 8.32
N ILE A 22 -6.97 -15.09 7.99
CA ILE A 22 -6.61 -16.13 8.97
C ILE A 22 -5.28 -15.79 9.63
N GLY A 23 -4.28 -15.38 8.85
CA GLY A 23 -2.97 -14.94 9.36
C GLY A 23 -3.10 -13.79 10.37
N VAL A 24 -3.88 -12.75 10.05
CA VAL A 24 -4.13 -11.64 10.98
C VAL A 24 -4.88 -12.10 12.22
N ILE A 25 -5.93 -12.91 12.09
CA ILE A 25 -6.71 -13.40 13.25
C ILE A 25 -5.81 -14.23 14.18
N VAL A 26 -5.02 -15.15 13.64
CA VAL A 26 -4.08 -15.97 14.42
C VAL A 26 -3.06 -15.08 15.12
N LEU A 27 -2.53 -14.07 14.42
CA LEU A 27 -1.57 -13.13 15.01
C LEU A 27 -2.18 -12.36 16.19
N TYR A 28 -3.42 -11.87 16.06
CA TYR A 28 -4.13 -11.21 17.16
C TYR A 28 -4.46 -12.16 18.31
N PHE A 29 -4.84 -13.41 17.99
CA PHE A 29 -5.15 -14.43 18.98
C PHE A 29 -3.93 -14.79 19.84
N ILE A 30 -2.76 -14.99 19.21
CA ILE A 30 -1.51 -15.28 19.91
C ILE A 30 -1.11 -14.14 20.85
N ASN A 31 -1.38 -12.89 20.46
CA ASN A 31 -0.99 -11.69 21.22
C ASN A 31 -2.13 -11.12 22.08
N TRP A 32 -3.23 -11.87 22.27
CA TRP A 32 -4.44 -11.36 22.91
C TRP A 32 -4.21 -10.83 24.34
N SER A 33 -3.37 -11.50 25.12
CA SER A 33 -3.03 -11.06 26.48
C SER A 33 -2.31 -9.70 26.48
N LEU A 34 -1.39 -9.47 25.55
CA LEU A 34 -0.65 -8.21 25.41
C LEU A 34 -1.59 -7.08 24.99
N ILE A 35 -2.53 -7.37 24.08
CA ILE A 35 -3.54 -6.41 23.64
C ILE A 35 -4.41 -5.97 24.82
N ILE A 36 -4.87 -6.90 25.68
CA ILE A 36 -5.64 -6.55 26.87
C ILE A 36 -4.83 -5.67 27.83
N GLN A 37 -3.56 -6.01 28.06
CA GLN A 37 -2.68 -5.20 28.91
C GLN A 37 -2.51 -3.79 28.34
N ALA A 38 -2.42 -3.67 27.02
CA ALA A 38 -2.31 -2.37 26.36
C ALA A 38 -3.52 -1.48 26.57
N PHE A 39 -4.74 -2.02 26.51
CA PHE A 39 -5.94 -1.24 26.82
C PHE A 39 -6.00 -0.77 28.28
N GLN A 40 -5.29 -1.43 29.19
CA GLN A 40 -5.22 -1.03 30.59
C GLN A 40 -4.09 -0.02 30.86
N ALA A 41 -2.99 -0.12 30.12
CA ALA A 41 -1.77 0.64 30.39
C ALA A 41 -1.56 1.86 29.47
N TYR A 42 -2.09 1.83 28.24
CA TYR A 42 -1.85 2.88 27.24
C TYR A 42 -3.06 3.80 27.11
N GLU A 43 -2.90 5.03 27.61
CA GLU A 43 -3.92 6.08 27.45
C GLU A 43 -4.11 6.40 25.96
N GLY A 44 -5.37 6.38 25.50
CA GLY A 44 -5.70 6.59 24.09
C GLY A 44 -5.72 5.33 23.22
N ALA A 45 -5.47 4.13 23.78
CA ALA A 45 -5.46 2.87 23.03
C ALA A 45 -6.77 2.61 22.27
N PHE A 46 -7.91 2.96 22.87
CA PHE A 46 -9.23 2.77 22.27
C PHE A 46 -9.46 3.71 21.09
N GLU A 47 -9.02 4.95 21.20
CA GLU A 47 -9.08 5.97 20.16
C GLU A 47 -8.18 5.59 18.97
N VAL A 48 -6.98 5.08 19.24
CA VAL A 48 -6.08 4.54 18.20
C VAL A 48 -6.74 3.38 17.46
N LEU A 49 -7.29 2.40 18.20
CA LEU A 49 -8.05 1.27 17.63
C LEU A 49 -9.17 1.77 16.71
N LEU A 50 -9.96 2.72 17.19
CA LEU A 50 -11.12 3.24 16.48
C LEU A 50 -10.70 3.94 15.18
N VAL A 51 -9.72 4.85 15.23
CA VAL A 51 -9.30 5.63 14.05
C VAL A 51 -8.65 4.73 13.00
N ILE A 52 -7.79 3.79 13.38
CA ILE A 52 -7.19 2.84 12.44
C ILE A 52 -8.27 1.91 11.85
N SER A 53 -9.26 1.49 12.64
CA SER A 53 -10.39 0.69 12.15
C SER A 53 -11.24 1.44 11.13
N ILE A 54 -11.50 2.73 11.34
CA ILE A 54 -12.18 3.59 10.35
C ILE A 54 -11.37 3.66 9.05
N ARG A 55 -10.04 3.84 9.14
CA ARG A 55 -9.18 3.85 7.97
C ARG A 55 -9.24 2.53 7.21
N ILE A 56 -9.13 1.40 7.90
CA ILE A 56 -9.25 0.06 7.31
C ILE A 56 -10.61 -0.11 6.61
N LEU A 57 -11.69 0.39 7.20
CA LEU A 57 -13.02 0.34 6.60
C LEU A 57 -13.09 1.15 5.29
N ILE A 58 -12.57 2.38 5.26
CA ILE A 58 -12.54 3.23 4.06
C ILE A 58 -11.70 2.58 2.95
N LEU A 59 -10.54 2.03 3.30
CA LEU A 59 -9.71 1.27 2.37
C LEU A 59 -10.44 0.04 1.84
N SER A 60 -11.17 -0.69 2.70
CA SER A 60 -11.94 -1.87 2.31
C SER A 60 -13.05 -1.54 1.31
N ILE A 61 -13.76 -0.42 1.52
CA ILE A 61 -14.75 0.09 0.57
C ILE A 61 -14.09 0.40 -0.78
N THR A 62 -12.91 1.03 -0.76
CA THR A 62 -12.13 1.34 -1.96
C THR A 62 -11.72 0.09 -2.72
N VAL A 63 -11.16 -0.91 -2.02
CA VAL A 63 -10.75 -2.21 -2.58
C VAL A 63 -11.95 -2.93 -3.20
N PHE A 64 -13.06 -3.00 -2.48
CA PHE A 64 -14.29 -3.63 -2.97
C PHE A 64 -14.77 -2.96 -4.27
N TYR A 65 -14.84 -1.63 -4.29
CA TYR A 65 -15.22 -0.86 -5.48
C TYR A 65 -14.31 -1.15 -6.68
N LEU A 66 -12.98 -1.19 -6.47
CA LEU A 66 -12.01 -1.40 -7.53
C LEU A 66 -12.07 -2.82 -8.11
N PHE A 67 -12.09 -3.85 -7.26
CA PHE A 67 -12.22 -5.22 -7.73
C PHE A 67 -13.58 -5.48 -8.37
N HIS A 68 -14.66 -4.91 -7.85
CA HIS A 68 -15.98 -4.99 -8.50
C HIS A 68 -15.97 -4.38 -9.90
N LYS A 69 -15.32 -3.21 -10.06
CA LYS A 69 -15.14 -2.57 -11.36
C LYS A 69 -14.31 -3.43 -12.31
N TRP A 70 -13.22 -4.04 -11.82
CA TRP A 70 -12.39 -4.98 -12.59
C TRP A 70 -13.16 -6.23 -13.02
N PHE A 71 -13.90 -6.85 -12.10
CA PHE A 71 -14.70 -8.03 -12.40
C PHE A 71 -15.84 -7.76 -13.40
N LYS A 72 -16.26 -6.51 -13.57
CA LYS A 72 -17.29 -6.13 -14.55
C LYS A 72 -16.74 -5.85 -15.97
N GLN A 73 -15.43 -5.84 -16.16
CA GLN A 73 -14.85 -5.65 -17.50
C GLN A 73 -15.04 -6.90 -18.37
N GLU A 74 -15.19 -6.69 -19.69
CA GLU A 74 -15.36 -7.77 -20.69
C GLU A 74 -14.11 -8.65 -20.77
N ALA A 75 -12.93 -8.01 -20.80
CA ALA A 75 -11.63 -8.66 -20.73
C ALA A 75 -10.91 -8.21 -19.46
N GLN A 76 -10.23 -9.16 -18.80
CA GLN A 76 -9.54 -8.95 -17.54
C GLN A 76 -8.04 -9.17 -17.71
N TYR A 77 -7.27 -8.15 -17.37
CA TYR A 77 -5.83 -8.15 -17.36
C TYR A 77 -5.31 -7.78 -15.96
N LEU A 78 -4.23 -8.42 -15.53
CA LEU A 78 -3.57 -8.10 -14.25
C LEU A 78 -2.83 -6.76 -14.29
N SER A 79 -2.69 -6.17 -15.48
CA SER A 79 -2.17 -4.81 -15.68
C SER A 79 -3.25 -3.73 -15.57
N ASP A 80 -4.53 -4.10 -15.44
CA ASP A 80 -5.61 -3.13 -15.40
C ASP A 80 -5.52 -2.24 -14.15
N ILE A 81 -5.72 -0.93 -14.33
CA ILE A 81 -5.66 0.07 -13.24
C ILE A 81 -6.51 -0.34 -12.02
N PRO A 82 -7.79 -0.76 -12.17
CA PRO A 82 -8.59 -1.14 -11.02
C PRO A 82 -8.03 -2.36 -10.28
N PHE A 83 -7.38 -3.29 -10.99
CA PHE A 83 -6.73 -4.44 -10.35
C PHE A 83 -5.48 -4.02 -9.58
N LEU A 84 -4.55 -3.29 -10.22
CA LEU A 84 -3.29 -2.88 -9.60
C LEU A 84 -3.51 -1.98 -8.37
N LEU A 85 -4.42 -1.01 -8.48
CA LEU A 85 -4.78 -0.17 -7.34
C LEU A 85 -5.58 -0.93 -6.28
N GLY A 86 -6.46 -1.86 -6.69
CA GLY A 86 -7.16 -2.74 -5.77
C GLY A 86 -6.18 -3.57 -4.95
N LEU A 87 -5.13 -4.09 -5.59
CA LEU A 87 -4.07 -4.86 -4.93
C LEU A 87 -3.22 -3.98 -3.98
N PHE A 88 -2.85 -2.77 -4.41
CA PHE A 88 -2.16 -1.79 -3.54
C PHE A 88 -2.94 -1.55 -2.24
N PHE A 89 -4.23 -1.17 -2.33
CA PHE A 89 -5.03 -0.90 -1.14
C PHE A 89 -5.32 -2.17 -0.33
N LEU A 90 -5.44 -3.33 -0.98
CA LEU A 90 -5.65 -4.60 -0.28
C LEU A 90 -4.45 -4.94 0.60
N ILE A 91 -3.23 -4.81 0.09
CA ILE A 91 -2.01 -5.05 0.87
C ILE A 91 -1.91 -4.01 2.00
N LEU A 92 -2.22 -2.74 1.71
CA LEU A 92 -2.23 -1.68 2.72
C LEU A 92 -3.21 -1.95 3.88
N ILE A 93 -4.38 -2.55 3.63
CA ILE A 93 -5.32 -2.95 4.70
C ILE A 93 -4.64 -3.93 5.67
N PHE A 94 -3.98 -4.96 5.15
CA PHE A 94 -3.27 -5.93 5.99
C PHE A 94 -2.07 -5.30 6.69
N GLY A 95 -1.33 -4.43 6.00
CA GLY A 95 -0.28 -3.62 6.62
C GLY A 95 -0.80 -2.80 7.79
N LYS A 96 -1.97 -2.17 7.67
CA LYS A 96 -2.60 -1.39 8.74
C LYS A 96 -3.15 -2.23 9.88
N ALA A 97 -3.65 -3.43 9.60
CA ALA A 97 -4.05 -4.36 10.65
C ALA A 97 -2.85 -4.82 11.49
N ILE A 98 -1.67 -4.96 10.87
CA ILE A 98 -0.41 -5.27 11.56
C ILE A 98 0.12 -4.03 12.29
N ASP A 99 0.06 -2.85 11.67
CA ASP A 99 0.42 -1.58 12.34
C ASP A 99 -0.42 -1.37 13.61
N LEU A 100 -1.72 -1.66 13.58
CA LEU A 100 -2.58 -1.57 14.76
C LEU A 100 -2.13 -2.53 15.88
N LEU A 101 -1.79 -3.77 15.54
CA LEU A 101 -1.27 -4.72 16.52
C LEU A 101 0.02 -4.18 17.12
N TRP A 102 0.92 -3.68 16.27
CA TRP A 102 2.18 -3.07 16.66
C TRP A 102 1.96 -1.89 17.61
N ASP A 103 1.13 -0.91 17.24
CA ASP A 103 0.86 0.29 18.03
C ASP A 103 0.32 -0.06 19.42
N LEU A 104 -0.40 -1.18 19.54
CA LEU A 104 -0.90 -1.69 20.81
C LEU A 104 0.11 -2.52 21.61
N THR A 105 1.14 -3.11 20.98
CA THR A 105 1.97 -4.13 21.65
C THR A 105 3.47 -3.82 21.66
N PHE A 106 3.94 -2.80 20.94
CA PHE A 106 5.37 -2.52 20.74
C PHE A 106 6.15 -2.34 22.05
N PHE A 107 5.53 -1.71 23.05
CA PHE A 107 6.16 -1.45 24.36
C PHE A 107 6.23 -2.69 25.27
N THR A 108 5.61 -3.80 24.87
CA THR A 108 5.62 -5.06 25.63
C THR A 108 6.64 -6.07 25.12
N PHE A 109 7.16 -5.88 23.91
CA PHE A 109 8.10 -6.80 23.27
C PHE A 109 9.56 -6.44 23.57
N ASN A 110 10.44 -7.44 23.47
CA ASN A 110 11.88 -7.20 23.47
C ASN A 110 12.36 -6.70 22.10
N ASP A 111 13.54 -6.07 22.07
CA ASP A 111 14.09 -5.43 20.87
C ASP A 111 14.23 -6.39 19.66
N ASP A 112 14.54 -7.67 19.91
CA ASP A 112 14.68 -8.68 18.85
C ASP A 112 13.34 -9.01 18.18
N VAL A 113 12.27 -9.20 18.96
CA VAL A 113 10.92 -9.43 18.42
C VAL A 113 10.42 -8.18 17.70
N VAL A 114 10.65 -7.00 18.28
CA VAL A 114 10.37 -5.69 17.68
C VAL A 114 11.03 -5.58 16.31
N LEU A 115 12.30 -5.97 16.19
CA LEU A 115 13.04 -5.97 14.93
C LEU A 115 12.43 -6.92 13.88
N ILE A 116 12.01 -8.12 14.28
CA ILE A 116 11.37 -9.10 13.38
C ILE A 116 10.05 -8.54 12.82
N PHE A 117 9.21 -7.94 13.68
CA PHE A 117 7.95 -7.32 13.26
C PHE A 117 8.20 -6.15 12.28
N LEU A 118 9.18 -5.30 12.56
CA LEU A 118 9.56 -4.23 11.64
C LEU A 118 10.02 -4.80 10.30
N LYS A 119 10.89 -5.81 10.27
CA LYS A 119 11.30 -6.45 9.00
C LYS A 119 10.11 -6.99 8.21
N PHE A 120 9.17 -7.67 8.87
CA PHE A 120 7.95 -8.16 8.24
C PHE A 120 7.10 -7.02 7.66
N ARG A 121 6.93 -5.93 8.41
CA ARG A 121 6.21 -4.75 7.95
C ARG A 121 6.85 -4.13 6.70
N PHE A 122 8.18 -4.09 6.64
CA PHE A 122 8.87 -3.56 5.46
C PHE A 122 8.66 -4.42 4.22
N PHE A 123 8.65 -5.75 4.34
CA PHE A 123 8.29 -6.61 3.21
C PHE A 123 6.87 -6.30 2.71
N ILE A 124 5.92 -6.07 3.62
CA ILE A 124 4.57 -5.64 3.23
C ILE A 124 4.60 -4.32 2.45
N ILE A 125 5.37 -3.32 2.90
CA ILE A 125 5.50 -2.03 2.19
C ILE A 125 6.09 -2.23 0.78
N ILE A 126 7.14 -3.05 0.65
CA ILE A 126 7.77 -3.37 -0.63
C ILE A 126 6.74 -4.00 -1.59
N PHE A 127 5.98 -4.99 -1.12
CA PHE A 127 4.93 -5.63 -1.92
C PHE A 127 3.74 -4.70 -2.18
N GLU A 128 3.40 -3.81 -1.25
CA GLU A 128 2.35 -2.80 -1.39
C GLU A 128 2.65 -1.89 -2.56
N VAL A 129 3.89 -1.41 -2.69
CA VAL A 129 4.32 -0.45 -3.72
C VAL A 129 4.48 -1.09 -5.11
N ALA A 130 4.78 -2.39 -5.19
CA ALA A 130 5.07 -3.08 -6.47
C ALA A 130 3.98 -2.92 -7.56
N PRO A 131 2.66 -3.05 -7.29
CA PRO A 131 1.60 -2.77 -8.26
C PRO A 131 1.64 -1.34 -8.83
N LEU A 132 2.05 -0.36 -8.03
CA LEU A 132 2.15 1.04 -8.46
C LEU A 132 3.38 1.28 -9.33
N ILE A 133 4.52 0.64 -9.00
CA ILE A 133 5.71 0.65 -9.87
C ILE A 133 5.37 0.07 -11.24
N PHE A 134 4.61 -1.04 -11.28
CA PHE A 134 4.17 -1.64 -12.54
C PHE A 134 3.38 -0.66 -13.41
N LEU A 135 2.38 0.01 -12.82
CA LEU A 135 1.60 1.06 -13.48
C LEU A 135 2.50 2.20 -13.97
N GLY A 136 3.49 2.57 -13.16
CA GLY A 136 4.46 3.60 -13.47
C GLY A 136 5.31 3.34 -14.69
N LEU A 137 5.89 2.15 -14.73
CA LEU A 137 6.69 1.71 -15.86
C LEU A 137 5.87 1.67 -17.15
N GLU A 138 4.58 1.31 -17.10
CA GLU A 138 3.70 1.37 -18.27
C GLU A 138 3.63 2.77 -18.88
N ILE A 139 3.44 3.79 -18.04
CA ILE A 139 3.28 5.18 -18.47
C ILE A 139 4.61 5.77 -18.96
N ILE A 140 5.72 5.44 -18.28
CA ILE A 140 7.06 5.87 -18.69
C ILE A 140 7.41 5.26 -20.04
N PHE A 141 7.22 3.95 -20.19
CA PHE A 141 7.58 3.26 -21.43
C PHE A 141 6.69 3.68 -22.59
N PHE A 142 5.40 3.92 -22.37
CA PHE A 142 4.52 4.49 -23.38
C PHE A 142 5.06 5.83 -23.93
N ASN A 143 5.59 6.70 -23.08
CA ASN A 143 6.21 7.96 -23.51
C ASN A 143 7.53 7.77 -24.28
N LEU A 144 8.14 6.59 -24.19
CA LEU A 144 9.38 6.22 -24.87
C LEU A 144 9.16 5.35 -26.12
N GLU A 145 7.96 4.79 -26.32
CA GLU A 145 7.60 3.97 -27.49
C GLU A 145 7.81 4.70 -28.82
N ASP A 146 7.61 6.02 -28.85
CA ASP A 146 7.85 6.86 -30.03
C ASP A 146 9.34 6.93 -30.39
N ARG A 147 10.24 6.73 -29.43
CA ARG A 147 11.70 6.78 -29.61
C ARG A 147 12.33 5.41 -29.84
N PHE A 148 11.74 4.34 -29.28
CA PHE A 148 12.30 3.00 -29.32
C PHE A 148 11.27 1.97 -29.82
N GLN A 149 11.42 1.50 -31.05
CA GLN A 149 10.47 0.57 -31.67
C GLN A 149 10.33 -0.78 -30.95
N ILE A 150 11.38 -1.24 -30.27
CA ILE A 150 11.37 -2.49 -29.48
C ILE A 150 10.31 -2.42 -28.36
N LEU A 151 10.03 -1.21 -27.85
CA LEU A 151 9.03 -1.02 -26.79
C LEU A 151 7.58 -1.19 -27.28
N LYS A 152 7.34 -1.27 -28.59
CA LYS A 152 5.99 -1.57 -29.13
C LYS A 152 5.58 -3.03 -28.94
N ASN A 153 6.52 -3.93 -28.65
CA ASN A 153 6.21 -5.33 -28.38
C ASN A 153 5.70 -5.51 -26.95
N THR A 154 4.39 -5.70 -26.81
CA THR A 154 3.70 -5.83 -25.51
C THR A 154 4.23 -6.98 -24.64
N GLU A 155 4.65 -8.10 -25.23
CA GLU A 155 5.19 -9.23 -24.48
C GLU A 155 6.58 -8.90 -23.90
N TYR A 156 7.44 -8.30 -24.72
CA TYR A 156 8.75 -7.81 -24.26
C TYR A 156 8.58 -6.77 -23.15
N MET A 157 7.66 -5.83 -23.31
CA MET A 157 7.35 -4.80 -22.31
C MET A 157 6.87 -5.38 -20.99
N ASN A 158 6.01 -6.39 -21.02
CA ASN A 158 5.55 -7.07 -19.81
C ASN A 158 6.71 -7.77 -19.09
N LYS A 159 7.57 -8.49 -19.84
CA LYS A 159 8.76 -9.15 -19.27
C LYS A 159 9.72 -8.13 -18.65
N LEU A 160 10.04 -7.05 -19.37
CA LEU A 160 10.95 -6.01 -18.89
C LEU A 160 10.42 -5.36 -17.61
N ARG A 161 9.11 -5.02 -17.56
CA ARG A 161 8.46 -4.48 -16.37
C ARG A 161 8.60 -5.41 -15.16
N MET A 162 8.31 -6.69 -15.35
CA MET A 162 8.43 -7.68 -14.28
C MET A 162 9.88 -7.85 -13.79
N VAL A 163 10.86 -7.84 -14.70
CA VAL A 163 12.28 -7.93 -14.34
C VAL A 163 12.71 -6.72 -13.52
N ILE A 164 12.31 -5.50 -13.91
CA ILE A 164 12.65 -4.28 -13.17
C ILE A 164 12.04 -4.32 -11.76
N ILE A 165 10.76 -4.70 -11.63
CA ILE A 165 10.10 -4.82 -10.32
C ILE A 165 10.79 -5.88 -9.47
N LEU A 166 11.14 -7.04 -10.05
CA LEU A 166 11.83 -8.09 -9.32
C LEU A 166 13.20 -7.62 -8.81
N ILE A 167 13.96 -6.88 -9.63
CA ILE A 167 15.23 -6.28 -9.22
C ILE A 167 15.03 -5.32 -8.04
N ILE A 168 14.06 -4.41 -8.12
CA ILE A 168 13.75 -3.45 -7.05
C ILE A 168 13.37 -4.21 -5.76
N VAL A 169 12.42 -5.14 -5.85
CA VAL A 169 11.96 -5.94 -4.70
C VAL A 169 13.11 -6.74 -4.09
N CYS A 170 13.98 -7.34 -4.89
CA CYS A 170 15.14 -8.09 -4.40
C CYS A 170 16.15 -7.19 -3.68
N ILE A 171 16.46 -6.01 -4.23
CA ILE A 171 17.39 -5.05 -3.62
C ILE A 171 16.82 -4.54 -2.30
N GLU A 172 15.57 -4.07 -2.29
CA GLU A 172 14.92 -3.55 -1.07
C GLU A 172 14.79 -4.64 0.00
N SER A 173 14.39 -5.85 -0.39
CA SER A 173 14.32 -7.01 0.50
C SER A 173 15.67 -7.35 1.11
N PHE A 174 16.74 -7.35 0.30
CA PHE A 174 18.09 -7.61 0.78
C PHE A 174 18.52 -6.57 1.83
N VAL A 175 18.28 -5.28 1.55
CA VAL A 175 18.59 -4.18 2.48
C VAL A 175 17.85 -4.35 3.82
N VAL A 176 16.59 -4.78 3.81
CA VAL A 176 15.79 -5.04 5.02
C VAL A 176 16.34 -6.23 5.81
N ILE A 177 16.74 -7.31 5.13
CA ILE A 177 17.26 -8.53 5.77
C ILE A 177 18.55 -8.23 6.54
N ILE A 178 19.49 -7.52 5.91
CA ILE A 178 20.82 -7.24 6.48
C ILE A 178 20.80 -6.19 7.60
N ALA A 179 19.72 -5.45 7.77
CA ALA A 179 19.64 -4.41 8.78
C ALA A 179 19.71 -5.02 10.20
N PRO A 180 20.69 -4.60 11.03
CA PRO A 180 21.01 -5.32 12.26
C PRO A 180 20.22 -4.84 13.49
N ASN A 181 19.59 -3.66 13.44
CA ASN A 181 18.81 -3.10 14.54
C ASN A 181 17.68 -2.19 14.06
N THR A 182 16.78 -1.85 14.97
CA THR A 182 15.56 -1.05 14.73
C THR A 182 15.89 0.36 14.25
N THR A 183 16.95 0.97 14.80
CA THR A 183 17.43 2.31 14.41
C THR A 183 17.85 2.38 12.94
N ILE A 184 18.62 1.39 12.46
CA ILE A 184 19.06 1.34 11.06
C ILE A 184 17.87 1.11 10.14
N ILE A 185 16.97 0.20 10.49
CA ILE A 185 15.72 -0.02 9.73
C ILE A 185 14.90 1.27 9.63
N GLY A 186 14.71 1.98 10.75
CA GLY A 186 13.95 3.23 10.80
C GLY A 186 14.56 4.33 9.91
N ARG A 187 15.89 4.36 9.75
CA ARG A 187 16.58 5.31 8.85
C ARG A 187 16.50 4.92 7.38
N ILE A 188 16.40 3.63 7.07
CA ILE A 188 16.24 3.13 5.70
C ILE A 188 14.81 3.39 5.19
N LEU A 189 13.81 3.37 6.07
CA LEU A 189 12.39 3.51 5.71
C LEU A 189 12.09 4.69 4.78
N PRO A 190 12.49 5.93 5.10
CA PRO A 190 12.18 7.07 4.25
C PRO A 190 12.87 6.94 2.88
N GLY A 191 14.06 6.32 2.83
CA GLY A 191 14.81 6.08 1.61
C GLY A 191 14.12 5.10 0.64
N ILE A 192 13.27 4.20 1.13
CA ILE A 192 12.47 3.29 0.29
C ILE A 192 11.13 3.94 -0.10
N VAL A 193 10.42 4.48 0.90
CA VAL A 193 9.04 4.97 0.73
C VAL A 193 9.00 6.27 -0.08
N ILE A 194 9.88 7.24 0.20
CA ILE A 194 9.82 8.56 -0.43
C ILE A 194 10.07 8.50 -1.95
N PRO A 195 11.15 7.85 -2.45
CA PRO A 195 11.37 7.76 -3.90
C PRO A 195 10.23 7.07 -4.63
N SER A 196 9.67 6.02 -4.01
CA SER A 196 8.52 5.29 -4.52
C SER A 196 7.29 6.20 -4.67
N LEU A 197 6.95 6.96 -3.63
CA LEU A 197 5.84 7.91 -3.64
C LEU A 197 6.07 9.08 -4.62
N ILE A 198 7.29 9.61 -4.72
CA ILE A 198 7.66 10.61 -5.73
C ILE A 198 7.42 10.07 -7.14
N GLY A 199 7.84 8.83 -7.40
CA GLY A 199 7.57 8.14 -8.65
C GLY A 199 6.07 8.11 -8.94
N ILE A 200 5.26 7.66 -7.99
CA ILE A 200 3.79 7.57 -8.12
C ILE A 200 3.15 8.91 -8.45
N VAL A 201 3.54 9.97 -7.74
CA VAL A 201 3.07 11.34 -7.98
C VAL A 201 3.43 11.77 -9.41
N TYR A 202 4.69 11.56 -9.81
CA TYR A 202 5.17 11.91 -11.14
C TYR A 202 4.41 11.16 -12.24
N ILE A 203 4.12 9.87 -12.04
CA ILE A 203 3.37 9.02 -12.97
C ILE A 203 1.95 9.56 -13.19
N PHE A 204 1.21 9.85 -12.13
CA PHE A 204 -0.15 10.37 -12.26
C PHE A 204 -0.16 11.80 -12.81
N PHE A 205 0.86 12.60 -12.50
CA PHE A 205 1.07 13.90 -13.11
C PHE A 205 1.33 13.79 -14.62
N LEU A 206 2.19 12.87 -15.06
CA LEU A 206 2.45 12.61 -16.47
C LEU A 206 1.19 12.13 -17.18
N ALA A 207 0.46 11.19 -16.58
CA ALA A 207 -0.81 10.70 -17.12
C ALA A 207 -1.84 11.82 -17.27
N TYR A 208 -1.90 12.76 -16.32
CA TYR A 208 -2.72 13.97 -16.43
C TYR A 208 -2.28 14.84 -17.60
N ARG A 209 -0.99 15.18 -17.68
CA ARG A 209 -0.43 16.03 -18.75
C ARG A 209 -0.66 15.43 -20.14
N LEU A 210 -0.51 14.12 -20.28
CA LEU A 210 -0.70 13.37 -21.52
C LEU A 210 -2.17 13.03 -21.81
N LYS A 211 -3.12 13.44 -20.96
CA LYS A 211 -4.57 13.12 -21.06
C LYS A 211 -4.84 11.61 -21.19
N ARG A 212 -4.04 10.79 -20.50
CA ARG A 212 -4.13 9.33 -20.45
C ARG A 212 -4.95 8.85 -19.24
N LEU A 213 -5.17 7.53 -19.15
CA LEU A 213 -5.97 6.89 -18.11
C LEU A 213 -7.38 7.48 -17.98
N LYS A 214 -8.11 7.58 -19.10
CA LYS A 214 -9.48 8.16 -19.15
C LYS A 214 -10.47 7.48 -18.20
N VAL A 215 -10.16 6.30 -17.66
CA VAL A 215 -11.00 5.55 -16.72
C VAL A 215 -10.97 6.12 -15.30
N VAL A 216 -9.95 6.92 -14.97
CA VAL A 216 -9.75 7.60 -13.67
C VAL A 216 -9.54 9.11 -13.89
N LYS A 217 -9.34 9.88 -12.82
CA LYS A 217 -9.00 11.30 -12.86
C LYS A 217 -7.54 11.50 -12.39
N PRO A 218 -6.54 11.39 -13.29
CA PRO A 218 -5.13 11.37 -12.90
C PRO A 218 -4.67 12.61 -12.12
N GLY A 219 -5.21 13.79 -12.42
CA GLY A 219 -4.87 15.01 -11.68
C GLY A 219 -5.25 14.95 -10.20
N ILE A 220 -6.42 14.40 -9.87
CA ILE A 220 -6.85 14.22 -8.46
C ILE A 220 -5.99 13.15 -7.78
N LEU A 221 -5.63 12.08 -8.50
CA LEU A 221 -4.73 11.05 -7.98
C LEU A 221 -3.33 11.61 -7.70
N ALA A 222 -2.79 12.44 -8.60
CA ALA A 222 -1.51 13.11 -8.38
C ALA A 222 -1.54 13.97 -7.12
N ILE A 223 -2.61 14.75 -6.90
CA ILE A 223 -2.80 15.54 -5.68
C ILE A 223 -2.92 14.63 -4.45
N GLY A 224 -3.73 13.58 -4.50
CA GLY A 224 -3.92 12.64 -3.39
C GLY A 224 -2.62 11.96 -2.98
N PHE A 225 -1.87 11.40 -3.94
CA PHE A 225 -0.55 10.80 -3.66
C PHE A 225 0.51 11.83 -3.26
N PHE A 226 0.41 13.07 -3.71
CA PHE A 226 1.30 14.14 -3.26
C PHE A 226 1.03 14.51 -1.80
N LEU A 227 -0.23 14.60 -1.40
CA LEU A 227 -0.60 14.78 0.01
C LEU A 227 -0.19 13.57 0.85
N TYR A 228 -0.26 12.35 0.29
CA TYR A 228 0.24 11.15 0.98
C TYR A 228 1.76 11.19 1.17
N LEU A 229 2.52 11.61 0.15
CA LEU A 229 3.95 11.85 0.25
C LEU A 229 4.26 12.88 1.34
N LEU A 230 3.54 14.00 1.35
CA LEU A 230 3.73 15.05 2.35
C LEU A 230 3.40 14.53 3.76
N SER A 231 2.32 13.77 3.93
CA SER A 231 1.98 13.11 5.21
C SER A 231 3.12 12.23 5.72
N ASN A 232 3.72 11.40 4.84
CA ASN A 232 4.84 10.54 5.21
C ASN A 232 6.12 11.31 5.58
N ILE A 233 6.39 12.46 4.93
CA ILE A 233 7.54 13.32 5.28
C ILE A 233 7.29 14.07 6.60
N LEU A 234 6.07 14.55 6.82
CA LEU A 234 5.72 15.30 8.02
C LEU A 234 5.59 14.40 9.25
N ARG A 235 5.27 13.11 9.08
CA ARG A 235 5.06 12.17 10.18
C ARG A 235 6.24 12.10 11.17
N PRO A 236 7.51 11.90 10.75
CA PRO A 236 8.66 11.98 11.65
C PRO A 236 8.82 13.34 12.35
N ILE A 237 8.46 14.44 11.68
CA ILE A 237 8.54 15.80 12.25
C ILE A 237 7.50 15.96 13.35
N ILE A 238 6.27 15.52 13.11
CA ILE A 238 5.18 15.57 14.09
C ILE A 238 5.50 14.67 15.28
N GLN A 239 6.05 13.47 15.05
CA GLN A 239 6.52 12.56 16.11
C GLN A 239 7.59 13.21 16.99
N LEU A 240 8.51 13.98 16.39
CA LEU A 240 9.54 14.70 17.14
C LEU A 240 8.96 15.82 18.01
N ILE A 241 7.89 16.47 17.57
CA ILE A 241 7.24 17.58 18.30
C ILE A 241 6.30 17.08 19.41
N LEU A 242 5.47 16.08 19.11
CA LEU A 242 4.42 15.58 20.02
C LEU A 242 4.88 14.40 20.88
N GLY A 243 5.97 13.74 20.51
CA GLY A 243 6.39 12.47 21.10
C GLY A 243 5.61 11.27 20.57
N GLU A 244 5.98 10.06 21.02
CA GLU A 244 5.31 8.79 20.69
C GLU A 244 4.07 8.56 21.55
N VAL A 245 3.14 9.52 21.54
CA VAL A 245 1.88 9.48 22.28
C VAL A 245 0.71 9.13 21.36
N ALA A 246 -0.38 8.60 21.93
CA ALA A 246 -1.56 8.21 21.17
C ALA A 246 -2.12 9.35 20.30
N MET A 247 -2.04 10.59 20.80
CA MET A 247 -2.48 11.78 20.07
C MET A 247 -1.75 11.98 18.73
N TYR A 248 -0.46 11.67 18.66
CA TYR A 248 0.31 11.73 17.42
C TYR A 248 -0.21 10.70 16.40
N ILE A 249 -0.43 9.46 16.85
CA ILE A 249 -0.95 8.39 16.00
C ILE A 249 -2.33 8.77 15.45
N ILE A 250 -3.23 9.20 16.33
CA ILE A 250 -4.59 9.64 15.97
C ILE A 250 -4.55 10.74 14.89
N LEU A 251 -3.74 11.78 15.09
CA LEU A 251 -3.65 12.90 14.15
C LEU A 251 -3.11 12.46 12.79
N ALA A 252 -2.06 11.64 12.80
CA ALA A 252 -1.46 11.12 11.56
C ALA A 252 -2.45 10.23 10.78
N GLU A 253 -3.23 9.40 11.48
CA GLU A 253 -4.22 8.53 10.87
C GLU A 253 -5.43 9.32 10.34
N LEU A 254 -5.87 10.38 11.02
CA LEU A 254 -6.91 11.28 10.53
C LEU A 254 -6.49 12.00 9.24
N VAL A 255 -5.27 12.53 9.18
CA VAL A 255 -4.72 13.15 7.96
C VAL A 255 -4.74 12.15 6.82
N ASP A 256 -4.27 10.93 7.05
CA ASP A 256 -4.26 9.89 6.04
C ASP A 256 -5.67 9.51 5.57
N ILE A 257 -6.67 9.44 6.46
CA ILE A 257 -8.07 9.22 6.08
C ILE A 257 -8.53 10.27 5.05
N PHE A 258 -8.29 11.56 5.29
CA PHE A 258 -8.63 12.62 4.34
C PHE A 258 -7.91 12.44 3.00
N VAL A 259 -6.62 12.07 3.03
CA VAL A 259 -5.84 11.79 1.83
C VAL A 259 -6.43 10.63 1.03
N PHE A 260 -6.81 9.52 1.67
CA PHE A 260 -7.41 8.36 0.98
C PHE A 260 -8.79 8.67 0.41
N LEU A 261 -9.58 9.55 1.05
CA LEU A 261 -10.84 10.03 0.47
C LEU A 261 -10.59 10.80 -0.84
N ILE A 262 -9.58 11.67 -0.90
CA ILE A 262 -9.19 12.38 -2.13
C ILE A 262 -8.77 11.37 -3.20
N ILE A 263 -7.93 10.39 -2.85
CA ILE A 263 -7.50 9.35 -3.78
C ILE A 263 -8.72 8.57 -4.30
N PHE A 264 -9.64 8.16 -3.42
CA PHE A 264 -10.88 7.48 -3.80
C PHE A 264 -11.71 8.29 -4.80
N PHE A 265 -11.88 9.61 -4.58
CA PHE A 265 -12.56 10.48 -5.54
C PHE A 265 -11.84 10.59 -6.89
N GLY A 266 -10.52 10.45 -6.91
CA GLY A 266 -9.72 10.33 -8.14
C GLY A 266 -9.98 9.04 -8.93
N LEU A 267 -10.32 7.96 -8.22
CA LEU A 267 -10.67 6.64 -8.80
C LEU A 267 -12.14 6.53 -9.19
N TYR A 268 -13.00 7.33 -8.55
CA TYR A 268 -14.40 7.42 -8.88
C TYR A 268 -14.61 8.28 -10.13
N LYS A 269 -14.95 7.61 -11.23
CA LYS A 269 -15.43 8.25 -12.45
C LYS A 269 -16.84 7.76 -12.74
N ARG A 270 -17.81 8.68 -12.67
CA ARG A 270 -19.19 8.43 -13.12
C ARG A 270 -19.13 8.14 -14.63
N LYS A 271 -19.72 7.02 -15.07
CA LYS A 271 -19.96 6.79 -16.50
C LYS A 271 -20.83 7.94 -16.99
N ASN A 272 -20.28 8.77 -17.87
CA ASN A 272 -21.07 9.60 -18.78
C ASN A 272 -21.43 8.72 -19.97
#